data_AF-A0A3N5J8P7-F1
#
_entry.id   AF-A0A3N5J8P7-F1
#
_cell.length_a   1.000
_cell.length_b   1.000
_cell.length_c   1.000
_cell.angle_alpha   90.00
_cell.angle_beta   90.00
_cell.angle_gamma   90.00
#
_symmetry.space_group_name_H-M   'P 1'
#
loop_
_entity.id
_entity.type
_entity.pdbx_description
1 polymer ?
#
loop_
_entity_poly.entity_id
_entity_poly.type
_entity_poly.pdbx_seq_one_letter_code
_entity_poly.pdbx_strand_id
1 'polypeptide(L)'
;MNIKSIQKGVFIVLCTICILPALLSCHSTYSPIGALSVSANGRYLVQTDGTPFYWFADTEWVLNKHSDDQVHAILNDRAAKGFTVIQVFATRMAWDRSWSLADSWDFDLSWANSDANDQYPFVDGFRAIAEGYADGVNGQNDYNRSADYNRSFMTYHPWATSAEWFHRDDWLDANGIQGSRNEGDLINDKIVYERVNETYDQENPVKPVLFLEGSYEGEPNRGGSLPKTTPRNVRMQFFYAVIAEKFMTSLKWWNLVPDSSLVISGRGEGEARQVALRSADGKECLVFFPAAKAAEIDIKTLSPSDAITAQWFDPQTGQIIDAGSISTTTPALLTPPGQDDWVLLLTTK
;
A
#
# COMPACT_ATOMS: atom_id res chain seq x y z
N MET A 1 13.45 56.27 24.40
CA MET A 1 12.60 55.11 24.07
C MET A 1 13.22 53.91 24.79
N ASN A 2 12.59 53.51 25.90
CA ASN A 2 12.88 52.29 26.68
C ASN A 2 12.39 51.08 25.85
N ILE A 3 12.93 49.86 26.00
CA ILE A 3 12.57 48.93 27.09
C ILE A 3 13.71 47.96 27.38
N LYS A 4 14.01 47.87 28.68
CA LYS A 4 14.96 46.99 29.36
C LYS A 4 14.35 45.61 29.62
N SER A 5 15.24 44.62 29.70
CA SER A 5 15.27 43.45 30.62
C SER A 5 13.97 43.04 31.32
N ILE A 6 13.59 41.77 31.17
CA ILE A 6 12.70 41.09 32.12
C ILE A 6 13.45 39.90 32.72
N GLN A 7 13.83 40.04 33.98
CA GLN A 7 13.98 38.94 34.94
C GLN A 7 13.41 39.39 36.29
N LYS A 8 12.95 38.38 37.06
CA LYS A 8 12.27 38.39 38.37
C LYS A 8 10.75 38.55 38.25
N GLY A 9 9.89 37.72 38.83
CA GLY A 9 10.06 36.58 39.73
C GLY A 9 8.65 36.16 40.20
N VAL A 10 8.50 34.84 40.40
CA VAL A 10 7.48 34.07 41.14
C VAL A 10 6.32 34.84 41.81
N PHE A 11 5.08 34.44 41.48
CA PHE A 11 3.95 34.42 42.41
C PHE A 11 3.36 33.00 42.41
N ILE A 12 3.44 32.34 43.57
CA ILE A 12 2.62 31.17 43.90
C ILE A 12 1.41 31.69 44.67
N VAL A 13 0.20 31.39 44.18
CA VAL A 13 -1.02 31.36 45.01
C VAL A 13 -1.68 30.01 44.78
N LEU A 14 -1.88 29.31 45.89
CA LEU A 14 -2.49 27.98 45.99
C LEU A 14 -4.01 28.11 46.16
N CYS A 15 -4.72 27.21 45.48
CA CYS A 15 -6.01 26.60 45.83
C CYS A 15 -7.30 27.44 45.80
N THR A 16 -8.21 27.13 44.86
CA THR A 16 -9.48 26.47 45.19
C THR A 16 -10.20 25.95 43.93
N ILE A 17 -10.78 24.76 44.11
CA ILE A 17 -11.55 23.95 43.16
C ILE A 17 -12.77 24.71 42.64
N CYS A 18 -12.95 24.76 41.31
CA CYS A 18 -14.25 24.91 40.65
C CYS A 18 -14.20 24.30 39.24
N ILE A 19 -14.69 23.06 39.17
CA ILE A 19 -15.54 22.44 38.13
C ILE A 19 -15.52 23.06 36.72
N LEU A 20 -15.09 22.22 35.77
CA LEU A 20 -15.14 22.26 34.29
C LEU A 20 -16.32 23.06 33.64
N PRO A 21 -16.11 23.62 32.43
CA PRO A 21 -16.09 22.79 31.23
C PRO A 21 -14.77 22.86 30.47
N ALA A 22 -14.27 21.68 30.13
CA ALA A 22 -13.17 21.48 29.21
C ALA A 22 -13.47 22.23 27.91
N LEU A 23 -12.70 23.28 27.65
CA LEU A 23 -12.38 23.65 26.29
C LEU A 23 -11.60 22.47 25.71
N LEU A 24 -12.31 21.59 25.00
CA LEU A 24 -11.72 20.67 24.04
C LEU A 24 -11.01 21.53 22.98
N SER A 25 -9.80 21.98 23.30
CA SER A 25 -8.82 22.19 22.26
C SER A 25 -8.55 20.80 21.69
N CYS A 26 -9.23 20.47 20.60
CA CYS A 26 -8.85 19.38 19.71
C CYS A 26 -7.50 19.78 19.08
N HIS A 27 -6.44 19.78 19.88
CA HIS A 27 -5.12 19.52 19.34
C HIS A 27 -5.16 18.03 19.06
N SER A 28 -5.36 17.67 17.79
CA SER A 28 -4.86 16.39 17.31
C SER A 28 -3.41 16.34 17.73
N THR A 29 -3.12 15.63 18.81
CA THR A 29 -1.75 15.29 19.17
C THR A 29 -1.36 14.29 18.11
N TYR A 30 -0.83 14.81 17.01
CA TYR A 30 -0.21 13.99 15.98
C TYR A 30 0.95 13.29 16.69
N SER A 31 0.70 12.08 17.17
CA SER A 31 1.79 11.22 17.61
C SER A 31 2.62 11.02 16.35
N PRO A 32 3.94 11.32 16.37
CA PRO A 32 4.77 10.99 15.23
C PRO A 32 4.56 9.52 14.91
N ILE A 33 4.36 9.20 13.64
CA ILE A 33 4.27 7.80 13.18
C ILE A 33 5.50 7.10 13.74
N GLY A 34 5.29 6.07 14.57
CA GLY A 34 6.38 5.25 15.08
C GLY A 34 7.09 4.57 13.90
N ALA A 35 8.33 4.11 14.09
CA ALA A 35 8.99 3.30 13.06
C ALA A 35 8.06 2.17 12.58
N LEU A 36 8.02 1.95 11.27
CA LEU A 36 7.22 0.88 10.68
C LEU A 36 7.96 -0.45 10.85
N SER A 37 7.19 -1.51 11.04
CA SER A 37 7.69 -2.89 11.10
C SER A 37 6.71 -3.83 10.43
N VAL A 38 7.20 -5.01 10.07
CA VAL A 38 6.34 -6.09 9.53
C VAL A 38 5.55 -6.73 10.68
N SER A 39 4.28 -7.05 10.42
CA SER A 39 3.41 -7.74 11.36
C SER A 39 3.93 -9.13 11.72
N ALA A 40 3.50 -9.68 12.86
CA ALA A 40 3.93 -11.00 13.32
C ALA A 40 3.65 -12.16 12.35
N ASN A 41 2.66 -12.01 11.45
CA ASN A 41 2.34 -13.00 10.42
C ASN A 41 3.02 -12.71 9.06
N GLY A 42 3.82 -11.64 8.96
CA GLY A 42 4.56 -11.31 7.74
C GLY A 42 3.72 -10.73 6.61
N ARG A 43 2.47 -10.30 6.84
CA ARG A 43 1.53 -9.95 5.76
C ARG A 43 1.13 -8.48 5.67
N TYR A 44 1.36 -7.68 6.70
CA TYR A 44 1.01 -6.26 6.73
C TYR A 44 2.01 -5.45 7.57
N LEU A 45 1.85 -4.13 7.57
CA LEU A 45 2.71 -3.23 8.32
C LEU A 45 2.04 -2.83 9.64
N VAL A 46 2.87 -2.63 10.67
CA VAL A 46 2.46 -2.11 11.97
C VAL A 46 3.38 -0.97 12.39
N GLN A 47 2.88 -0.08 13.23
CA GLN A 47 3.71 0.88 13.96
C GLN A 47 4.36 0.19 15.17
N THR A 48 5.31 0.88 15.82
CA THR A 48 6.03 0.36 17.01
C THR A 48 5.13 -0.07 18.17
N ASP A 49 3.91 0.47 18.27
CA ASP A 49 2.93 0.11 19.30
C ASP A 49 2.03 -1.09 18.91
N GLY A 50 2.24 -1.67 17.71
CA GLY A 50 1.46 -2.76 17.15
C GLY A 50 0.22 -2.31 16.37
N THR A 51 -0.05 -1.00 16.27
CA THR A 51 -1.18 -0.48 15.49
C THR A 51 -0.97 -0.79 13.99
N PRO A 52 -1.92 -1.44 13.31
CA PRO A 52 -1.84 -1.68 11.87
C PRO A 52 -1.66 -0.38 11.10
N PHE A 53 -0.70 -0.36 10.19
CA PHE A 53 -0.42 0.76 9.30
C PHE A 53 -0.81 0.37 7.87
N TYR A 54 -1.74 1.11 7.30
CA TYR A 54 -2.16 0.90 5.93
C TYR A 54 -1.31 1.75 4.99
N TRP A 55 -0.69 1.12 3.99
CA TRP A 55 0.11 1.82 2.98
C TRP A 55 -0.81 2.35 1.87
N PHE A 56 -1.39 3.53 2.08
CA PHE A 56 -2.09 4.28 1.03
C PHE A 56 -1.18 5.36 0.46
N ALA A 57 -0.55 5.06 -0.68
CA ALA A 57 0.45 5.92 -1.27
C ALA A 57 -0.10 6.77 -2.42
N ASP A 58 0.39 8.00 -2.52
CA ASP A 58 0.37 8.79 -3.76
C ASP A 58 1.78 8.93 -4.34
N THR A 59 1.85 9.22 -5.64
CA THR A 59 3.12 9.30 -6.38
C THR A 59 3.45 10.74 -6.78
N GLU A 60 4.45 11.33 -6.11
CA GLU A 60 4.94 12.68 -6.38
C GLU A 60 6.44 12.64 -6.70
N TRP A 61 6.80 11.94 -7.77
CA TRP A 61 8.19 11.60 -8.11
C TRP A 61 9.18 12.77 -8.01
N VAL A 62 8.77 13.94 -8.50
CA VAL A 62 9.61 15.14 -8.55
C VAL A 62 9.18 16.21 -7.55
N LEU A 63 8.66 15.80 -6.38
CA LEU A 63 8.25 16.72 -5.31
C LEU A 63 9.34 17.75 -4.98
N ASN A 64 10.61 17.33 -5.05
CA ASN A 64 11.82 18.14 -4.85
C ASN A 64 12.09 19.24 -5.91
N LYS A 65 11.27 19.34 -6.95
CA LYS A 65 11.30 20.43 -7.95
C LYS A 65 10.33 21.57 -7.64
N HIS A 66 9.45 21.39 -6.66
CA HIS A 66 8.50 22.40 -6.22
C HIS A 66 9.09 23.36 -5.18
N SER A 67 8.50 24.55 -5.06
CA SER A 67 8.80 25.45 -3.94
C SER A 67 8.22 24.90 -2.62
N ASP A 68 8.71 25.37 -1.48
CA ASP A 68 8.20 24.96 -0.17
C ASP A 68 6.68 25.15 -0.04
N ASP A 69 6.14 26.29 -0.50
CA ASP A 69 4.69 26.55 -0.50
C ASP A 69 3.90 25.54 -1.35
N GLN A 70 4.45 25.14 -2.50
CA GLN A 70 3.84 24.14 -3.37
C GLN A 70 3.90 22.75 -2.73
N VAL A 71 5.03 22.39 -2.12
CA VAL A 71 5.18 21.12 -1.38
C VAL A 71 4.15 21.06 -0.25
N HIS A 72 4.01 22.12 0.56
CA HIS A 72 3.00 22.17 1.61
C HIS A 72 1.58 22.06 1.06
N ALA A 73 1.26 22.74 -0.04
CA ALA A 73 -0.05 22.64 -0.67
C ALA A 73 -0.37 21.22 -1.15
N ILE A 74 0.59 20.56 -1.81
CA ILE A 74 0.47 19.18 -2.30
C ILE A 74 0.26 18.23 -1.11
N LEU A 75 1.13 18.27 -0.10
CA LEU A 75 1.06 17.38 1.06
C LEU A 75 -0.23 17.57 1.85
N ASN A 76 -0.71 18.81 2.02
CA ASN A 76 -1.97 19.10 2.69
C ASN A 76 -3.18 18.54 1.91
N ASP A 77 -3.17 18.65 0.58
CA ASP A 77 -4.21 18.07 -0.26
C ASP A 77 -4.21 16.53 -0.18
N ARG A 78 -3.04 15.89 -0.17
CA ARG A 78 -2.94 14.42 -0.07
C ARG A 78 -3.38 13.93 1.29
N ALA A 79 -2.98 14.61 2.36
CA ALA A 79 -3.45 14.32 3.72
C ALA A 79 -4.98 14.49 3.85
N ALA A 80 -5.56 15.54 3.25
CA ALA A 80 -7.02 15.74 3.25
C ALA A 80 -7.78 14.65 2.48
N LYS A 81 -7.13 13.97 1.53
CA LYS A 81 -7.68 12.83 0.78
C LYS A 81 -7.48 11.48 1.47
N GLY A 82 -6.65 11.44 2.52
CA GLY A 82 -6.40 10.26 3.34
C GLY A 82 -5.12 9.50 3.01
N PHE A 83 -4.30 9.97 2.07
CA PHE A 83 -3.01 9.33 1.78
C PHE A 83 -2.10 9.33 3.02
N THR A 84 -1.48 8.19 3.26
CA THR A 84 -0.58 7.93 4.39
C THR A 84 0.89 7.94 3.98
N VAL A 85 1.18 7.76 2.70
CA VAL A 85 2.52 7.66 2.13
C VAL A 85 2.62 8.53 0.87
N ILE A 86 3.77 9.17 0.66
CA ILE A 86 4.09 9.88 -0.59
C ILE A 86 5.40 9.31 -1.12
N GLN A 87 5.36 8.78 -2.34
CA GLN A 87 6.56 8.30 -3.03
C GLN A 87 7.22 9.44 -3.78
N VAL A 88 8.52 9.64 -3.56
CA VAL A 88 9.32 10.71 -4.18
C VAL A 88 10.69 10.16 -4.58
N PHE A 89 11.32 10.76 -5.59
CA PHE A 89 12.75 10.60 -5.75
C PHE A 89 13.49 11.41 -4.69
N ALA A 90 14.29 10.72 -3.88
CA ALA A 90 15.11 11.37 -2.86
C ALA A 90 16.14 12.33 -3.48
N THR A 91 16.62 11.99 -4.68
CA THR A 91 17.64 12.74 -5.40
C THR A 91 17.08 13.36 -6.68
N ARG A 92 17.81 14.32 -7.25
CA ARG A 92 17.35 15.04 -8.45
C ARG A 92 17.68 14.21 -9.69
N MET A 93 16.78 13.29 -10.05
CA MET A 93 16.84 12.67 -11.37
C MET A 93 16.81 13.75 -12.46
N ALA A 94 17.88 13.81 -13.25
CA ALA A 94 17.93 14.52 -14.50
C ALA A 94 17.03 13.77 -15.50
N TRP A 95 15.73 14.01 -15.44
CA TRP A 95 14.78 13.51 -16.43
C TRP A 95 15.00 14.26 -17.76
N ASP A 96 16.12 14.01 -18.42
CA ASP A 96 16.16 14.14 -19.86
C ASP A 96 15.56 12.83 -20.45
N ARG A 97 14.83 12.93 -21.55
CA ARG A 97 14.11 11.77 -22.13
C ARG A 97 15.02 10.73 -22.76
N SER A 98 16.34 10.85 -22.60
CA SER A 98 17.27 9.80 -22.97
C SER A 98 17.36 8.85 -21.78
N TRP A 99 16.95 7.61 -21.97
CA TRP A 99 17.15 6.52 -21.00
C TRP A 99 18.64 6.15 -20.94
N SER A 100 19.49 7.15 -20.76
CA SER A 100 20.93 7.02 -20.54
C SER A 100 21.10 6.41 -19.16
N LEU A 101 21.37 5.09 -19.12
CA LEU A 101 21.73 4.34 -17.92
C LEU A 101 22.91 4.96 -17.14
N ALA A 102 23.64 5.90 -17.73
CA ALA A 102 24.76 6.58 -17.09
C ALA A 102 24.34 7.82 -16.27
N ASP A 103 23.18 8.43 -16.57
CA ASP A 103 22.72 9.68 -15.92
C ASP A 103 21.53 9.48 -14.97
N SER A 104 20.98 8.27 -14.92
CA SER A 104 19.78 7.93 -14.13
C SER A 104 20.07 7.38 -12.73
N TRP A 105 21.33 7.12 -12.40
CA TRP A 105 21.75 6.61 -11.10
C TRP A 105 22.57 7.66 -10.38
N ASP A 106 22.01 8.26 -9.33
CA ASP A 106 22.71 9.22 -8.45
C ASP A 106 23.83 8.59 -7.61
N PHE A 107 23.96 7.26 -7.67
CA PHE A 107 25.01 6.51 -7.00
C PHE A 107 25.98 5.95 -8.04
N ASP A 108 27.24 6.37 -7.97
CA ASP A 108 28.33 5.72 -8.69
C ASP A 108 28.52 4.31 -8.11
N LEU A 109 27.85 3.33 -8.73
CA LEU A 109 27.94 1.90 -8.41
C LEU A 109 29.06 1.20 -9.20
N SER A 110 29.98 1.94 -9.82
CA SER A 110 31.08 1.35 -10.62
C SER A 110 31.96 0.38 -9.82
N TRP A 111 32.03 0.56 -8.49
CA TRP A 111 32.76 -0.32 -7.58
C TRP A 111 32.07 -1.69 -7.36
N ALA A 112 30.73 -1.76 -7.48
CA ALA A 112 29.97 -3.02 -7.41
C ALA A 112 30.18 -3.91 -8.65
N ASN A 113 30.83 -3.36 -9.67
CA ASN A 113 31.18 -4.03 -10.92
C ASN A 113 32.56 -4.73 -10.88
N SER A 114 33.22 -4.79 -9.71
CA SER A 114 34.59 -5.29 -9.57
C SER A 114 34.69 -6.81 -9.38
N ASP A 115 33.59 -7.50 -9.08
CA ASP A 115 33.54 -8.96 -9.07
C ASP A 115 33.17 -9.48 -10.46
N ALA A 116 34.20 -9.84 -11.24
CA ALA A 116 34.12 -10.24 -12.65
C ALA A 116 33.30 -11.51 -12.95
N ASN A 117 32.51 -12.01 -12.00
CA ASN A 117 31.65 -13.18 -12.12
C ASN A 117 30.15 -12.91 -11.84
N ASP A 118 29.76 -11.72 -11.37
CA ASP A 118 28.35 -11.43 -11.06
C ASP A 118 27.65 -10.71 -12.22
N GLN A 119 26.60 -11.34 -12.76
CA GLN A 119 25.87 -10.84 -13.93
C GLN A 119 24.97 -9.63 -13.63
N TYR A 120 24.97 -9.09 -12.40
CA TYR A 120 24.09 -7.98 -11.99
C TYR A 120 24.75 -7.03 -10.98
N PRO A 121 25.68 -6.14 -11.40
CA PRO A 121 26.35 -5.16 -10.52
C PRO A 121 25.38 -4.22 -9.77
N PHE A 122 24.15 -4.13 -10.25
CA PHE A 122 23.05 -3.42 -9.60
C PHE A 122 22.65 -4.06 -8.24
N VAL A 123 22.62 -5.39 -8.11
CA VAL A 123 22.10 -6.08 -6.91
C VAL A 123 22.95 -5.78 -5.69
N ASP A 124 24.27 -5.91 -5.82
CA ASP A 124 25.19 -5.65 -4.71
C ASP A 124 25.31 -4.15 -4.38
N GLY A 125 25.12 -3.29 -5.38
CA GLY A 125 24.98 -1.86 -5.16
C GLY A 125 23.81 -1.52 -4.22
N PHE A 126 22.65 -2.15 -4.42
CA PHE A 126 21.49 -1.95 -3.53
C PHE A 126 21.70 -2.50 -2.13
N ARG A 127 22.38 -3.65 -1.98
CA ARG A 127 22.74 -4.19 -0.67
C ARG A 127 23.62 -3.23 0.12
N ALA A 128 24.60 -2.61 -0.53
CA ALA A 128 25.45 -1.63 0.11
C ALA A 128 24.75 -0.31 0.44
N ILE A 129 23.82 0.14 -0.41
CA ILE A 129 22.94 1.27 -0.09
C ILE A 129 22.09 0.95 1.15
N ALA A 130 21.52 -0.25 1.23
CA ALA A 130 20.70 -0.67 2.36
C ALA A 130 21.50 -0.74 3.68
N GLU A 131 22.72 -1.29 3.63
CA GLU A 131 23.66 -1.27 4.76
C GLU A 131 24.00 0.16 5.18
N GLY A 132 24.45 1.01 4.26
CA GLY A 132 24.81 2.39 4.59
C GLY A 132 23.63 3.19 5.17
N TYR A 133 22.41 2.93 4.71
CA TYR A 133 21.21 3.51 5.29
C TYR A 133 20.96 3.00 6.72
N ALA A 134 21.01 1.69 6.94
CA ALA A 134 20.84 1.09 8.25
C ALA A 134 21.89 1.56 9.25
N ASP A 135 23.16 1.59 8.86
CA ASP A 135 24.26 2.10 9.68
C ASP A 135 24.04 3.57 10.04
N GLY A 136 23.68 4.40 9.06
CA GLY A 136 23.35 5.80 9.29
C GLY A 136 22.23 5.98 10.32
N VAL A 137 21.16 5.19 10.23
CA VAL A 137 20.06 5.17 11.22
C VAL A 137 20.54 4.69 12.59
N ASN A 138 21.48 3.75 12.63
CA ASN A 138 22.08 3.20 13.85
C ASN A 138 23.22 4.05 14.44
N GLY A 139 23.60 5.15 13.78
CA GLY A 139 24.74 5.99 14.18
C GLY A 139 26.10 5.32 13.96
N GLN A 140 26.17 4.37 13.03
CA GLN A 140 27.36 3.67 12.57
C GLN A 140 27.84 4.26 11.24
N ASN A 141 29.11 4.02 10.90
CA ASN A 141 29.73 4.49 9.66
C ASN A 141 30.83 3.50 9.24
N ASP A 142 30.42 2.26 8.99
CA ASP A 142 31.30 1.13 8.71
C ASP A 142 30.64 0.22 7.68
N TYR A 143 31.15 0.21 6.44
CA TYR A 143 30.74 -0.77 5.45
C TYR A 143 31.52 -2.08 5.65
N ASN A 144 30.87 -3.06 6.29
CA ASN A 144 31.43 -4.37 6.63
C ASN A 144 30.58 -5.56 6.12
N ARG A 145 29.56 -5.30 5.29
CA ARG A 145 28.57 -6.26 4.78
C ARG A 145 27.64 -6.81 5.85
N SER A 146 27.39 -6.05 6.91
CA SER A 146 26.56 -6.46 8.05
C SER A 146 25.99 -5.25 8.79
N ALA A 147 24.67 -5.08 8.77
CA ALA A 147 23.97 -4.04 9.54
C ALA A 147 22.81 -4.61 10.38
N ASP A 148 22.37 -3.83 11.38
CA ASP A 148 21.09 -4.05 12.07
C ASP A 148 19.96 -3.33 11.32
N TYR A 149 19.17 -4.10 10.57
CA TYR A 149 18.08 -3.55 9.75
C TYR A 149 16.79 -3.25 10.53
N ASN A 150 16.68 -3.64 11.82
CA ASN A 150 15.42 -3.61 12.56
C ASN A 150 14.83 -2.21 12.81
N ARG A 151 15.58 -1.14 12.51
CA ARG A 151 15.15 0.27 12.69
C ARG A 151 14.84 0.98 11.38
N SER A 152 15.01 0.30 10.25
CA SER A 152 15.05 0.89 8.93
C SER A 152 14.11 0.13 8.00
N PHE A 153 12.82 0.43 8.07
CA PHE A 153 11.87 -0.15 7.11
C PHE A 153 12.32 0.16 5.69
N MET A 154 12.55 -0.89 4.89
CA MET A 154 13.04 -0.78 3.53
C MET A 154 12.27 -1.67 2.57
N THR A 155 12.11 -1.16 1.36
CA THR A 155 11.57 -1.90 0.21
C THR A 155 12.35 -1.51 -1.04
N TYR A 156 12.11 -2.24 -2.13
CA TYR A 156 12.74 -1.98 -3.43
C TYR A 156 11.65 -1.77 -4.48
N HIS A 157 11.80 -0.70 -5.27
CA HIS A 157 10.94 -0.41 -6.42
C HIS A 157 11.47 -1.14 -7.66
N PRO A 158 10.84 -2.24 -8.11
CA PRO A 158 11.34 -3.04 -9.21
C PRO A 158 10.75 -2.60 -10.55
N TRP A 159 11.25 -3.18 -11.63
CA TRP A 159 10.54 -3.17 -12.92
C TRP A 159 9.29 -4.07 -12.91
N ALA A 160 9.33 -5.18 -12.16
CA ALA A 160 8.23 -6.15 -12.06
C ALA A 160 7.96 -6.55 -10.60
N THR A 161 8.84 -7.38 -10.01
CA THR A 161 8.77 -7.75 -8.58
C THR A 161 10.16 -7.72 -7.97
N SER A 162 10.29 -7.18 -6.78
CA SER A 162 11.54 -7.18 -6.01
C SER A 162 11.92 -8.58 -5.52
N ALA A 163 10.94 -9.50 -5.46
CA ALA A 163 11.18 -10.86 -4.98
C ALA A 163 12.13 -11.67 -5.88
N GLU A 164 12.30 -11.25 -7.13
CA GLU A 164 13.25 -11.87 -8.06
C GLU A 164 14.69 -11.81 -7.54
N TRP A 165 15.06 -10.72 -6.86
CA TRP A 165 16.45 -10.47 -6.44
C TRP A 165 16.64 -10.43 -4.92
N PHE A 166 15.68 -9.87 -4.19
CA PHE A 166 15.91 -9.45 -2.81
C PHE A 166 14.97 -10.12 -1.79
N HIS A 167 14.13 -11.07 -2.21
CA HIS A 167 13.13 -11.67 -1.33
C HIS A 167 13.73 -12.23 -0.04
N ARG A 168 14.93 -12.79 -0.11
CA ARG A 168 15.63 -13.43 1.01
C ARG A 168 16.63 -12.54 1.72
N ASP A 169 16.84 -11.32 1.23
CA ASP A 169 17.76 -10.40 1.87
C ASP A 169 17.13 -9.85 3.17
N ASP A 170 17.93 -9.77 4.23
CA ASP A 170 17.48 -9.33 5.56
C ASP A 170 17.06 -7.85 5.58
N TRP A 171 17.61 -7.05 4.68
CA TRP A 171 17.29 -5.61 4.59
C TRP A 171 15.93 -5.33 3.95
N LEU A 172 15.34 -6.28 3.20
CA LEU A 172 14.07 -6.05 2.49
C LEU A 172 12.89 -6.44 3.38
N ASP A 173 12.19 -5.49 4.00
CA ASP A 173 11.05 -5.80 4.87
C ASP A 173 9.81 -6.24 4.09
N ALA A 174 9.53 -5.58 2.97
CA ALA A 174 8.39 -5.87 2.11
C ALA A 174 8.81 -5.89 0.64
N ASN A 175 8.24 -6.82 -0.13
CA ASN A 175 8.46 -6.84 -1.56
C ASN A 175 7.67 -5.70 -2.22
N GLY A 176 8.35 -4.83 -2.96
CA GLY A 176 7.70 -3.94 -3.92
C GLY A 176 7.33 -4.68 -5.20
N ILE A 177 6.23 -4.28 -5.82
CA ILE A 177 5.83 -4.66 -7.18
C ILE A 177 5.50 -3.43 -8.03
N GLN A 178 5.78 -3.55 -9.32
CA GLN A 178 5.29 -2.66 -10.36
C GLN A 178 4.39 -3.47 -11.30
N GLY A 179 3.23 -2.91 -11.64
CA GLY A 179 2.28 -3.55 -12.55
C GLY A 179 1.49 -2.50 -13.33
N SER A 180 1.82 -2.32 -14.60
CA SER A 180 1.11 -1.41 -15.51
C SER A 180 0.66 -2.18 -16.74
N ARG A 181 -0.48 -1.77 -17.31
CA ARG A 181 -0.90 -2.29 -18.62
C ARG A 181 0.10 -1.84 -19.69
N ASN A 182 0.77 -2.79 -20.33
CA ASN A 182 1.85 -2.53 -21.27
C ASN A 182 1.66 -3.36 -22.55
N GLU A 183 1.35 -2.70 -23.66
CA GLU A 183 1.27 -3.36 -24.96
C GLU A 183 2.67 -3.70 -25.48
N GLY A 184 2.93 -4.99 -25.65
CA GLY A 184 4.17 -5.49 -26.27
C GLY A 184 5.24 -5.96 -25.29
N ASP A 185 5.05 -5.77 -23.99
CA ASP A 185 5.88 -6.35 -22.94
C ASP A 185 5.10 -7.47 -22.23
N LEU A 186 5.12 -8.66 -22.82
CA LEU A 186 4.41 -9.85 -22.31
C LEU A 186 4.82 -10.24 -20.88
N ILE A 187 6.01 -9.84 -20.43
CA ILE A 187 6.48 -10.09 -19.06
C ILE A 187 5.71 -9.21 -18.08
N ASN A 188 5.33 -7.99 -18.49
CA ASN A 188 4.63 -6.99 -17.68
C ASN A 188 3.14 -6.84 -17.95
N ASP A 189 2.63 -7.43 -19.03
CA ASP A 189 1.18 -7.49 -19.34
C ASP A 189 0.43 -8.50 -18.45
N LYS A 190 0.72 -8.50 -17.15
CA LYS A 190 -0.06 -9.19 -16.12
C LYS A 190 -0.96 -8.18 -15.45
N ILE A 191 -2.21 -8.57 -15.17
CA ILE A 191 -3.02 -7.76 -14.27
C ILE A 191 -2.35 -7.72 -12.90
N VAL A 192 -2.53 -6.62 -12.17
CA VAL A 192 -1.92 -6.42 -10.84
C VAL A 192 -2.16 -7.61 -9.91
N TYR A 193 -3.33 -8.23 -9.96
CA TYR A 193 -3.68 -9.41 -9.14
C TYR A 193 -2.73 -10.60 -9.36
N GLU A 194 -2.35 -10.88 -10.60
CA GLU A 194 -1.43 -11.99 -10.91
C GLU A 194 -0.03 -11.70 -10.39
N ARG A 195 0.44 -10.45 -10.54
CA ARG A 195 1.74 -10.00 -10.02
C ARG A 195 1.82 -10.08 -8.49
N VAL A 196 0.73 -9.68 -7.82
CA VAL A 196 0.63 -9.78 -6.36
C VAL A 196 0.76 -11.23 -5.94
N ASN A 197 -0.02 -12.15 -6.50
CA ASN A 197 -0.01 -13.56 -6.08
C ASN A 197 1.36 -14.22 -6.28
N GLU A 198 2.03 -13.96 -7.41
CA GLU A 198 3.39 -14.48 -7.68
C GLU A 198 4.41 -14.09 -6.61
N THR A 199 4.22 -12.92 -6.01
CA THR A 199 5.09 -12.38 -4.96
C THR A 199 4.60 -12.79 -3.57
N TYR A 200 3.28 -12.84 -3.36
CA TYR A 200 2.63 -13.15 -2.09
C TYR A 200 2.80 -14.63 -1.70
N ASP A 201 2.85 -15.53 -2.67
CA ASP A 201 3.01 -16.97 -2.44
C ASP A 201 4.44 -17.37 -2.03
N GLN A 202 5.37 -16.42 -1.94
CA GLN A 202 6.70 -16.65 -1.40
C GLN A 202 6.66 -16.79 0.13
N GLU A 203 7.14 -17.92 0.65
CA GLU A 203 7.03 -18.27 2.09
C GLU A 203 8.35 -18.24 2.87
N ASN A 204 9.49 -18.02 2.21
CA ASN A 204 10.81 -18.11 2.85
C ASN A 204 11.67 -16.85 2.66
N PRO A 205 11.54 -15.87 3.59
CA PRO A 205 10.49 -15.76 4.62
C PRO A 205 9.19 -15.16 4.05
N VAL A 206 8.08 -15.36 4.75
CA VAL A 206 6.83 -14.66 4.43
C VAL A 206 7.04 -13.15 4.59
N LYS A 207 6.80 -12.38 3.53
CA LYS A 207 6.92 -10.91 3.52
C LYS A 207 5.67 -10.24 2.95
N PRO A 208 5.35 -8.98 3.36
CA PRO A 208 4.29 -8.21 2.72
C PRO A 208 4.63 -7.91 1.25
N VAL A 209 3.59 -7.57 0.49
CA VAL A 209 3.71 -7.11 -0.91
C VAL A 209 3.12 -5.71 -1.00
N LEU A 210 3.92 -4.75 -1.45
CA LEU A 210 3.51 -3.36 -1.67
C LEU A 210 3.38 -3.10 -3.16
N PHE A 211 2.22 -2.60 -3.59
CA PHE A 211 2.04 -2.10 -4.95
C PHE A 211 2.57 -0.67 -5.04
N LEU A 212 3.74 -0.53 -5.64
CA LEU A 212 4.50 0.74 -5.63
C LEU A 212 4.32 1.57 -6.89
N GLU A 213 3.99 0.93 -8.02
CA GLU A 213 3.69 1.65 -9.27
C GLU A 213 2.76 0.84 -10.17
N GLY A 214 1.81 1.54 -10.79
CA GLY A 214 1.00 1.01 -11.87
C GLY A 214 0.68 2.05 -12.93
N SER A 215 -0.35 1.79 -13.72
CA SER A 215 -0.84 2.74 -14.71
C SER A 215 -1.41 3.98 -14.03
N TYR A 216 -0.85 5.16 -14.33
CA TYR A 216 -1.33 6.45 -13.83
C TYR A 216 -2.54 6.95 -14.61
N GLU A 217 -3.46 7.63 -13.91
CA GLU A 217 -4.68 8.19 -14.48
C GLU A 217 -4.37 9.20 -15.59
N GLY A 218 -5.05 9.09 -16.74
CA GLY A 218 -4.92 10.02 -17.86
C GLY A 218 -3.68 9.83 -18.73
N GLU A 219 -2.75 8.97 -18.33
CA GLU A 219 -1.59 8.58 -19.13
C GLU A 219 -1.96 7.50 -20.17
N PRO A 220 -1.32 7.50 -21.35
CA PRO A 220 -1.43 6.40 -22.29
C PRO A 220 -0.77 5.16 -21.69
N ASN A 221 -1.29 3.97 -22.03
CA ASN A 221 -0.58 2.74 -21.70
C ASN A 221 0.76 2.71 -22.44
N ARG A 222 1.78 2.13 -21.79
CA ARG A 222 3.09 1.92 -22.43
C ARG A 222 2.88 1.02 -23.67
N GLY A 223 3.47 1.39 -24.81
CA GLY A 223 3.22 0.75 -26.11
C GLY A 223 2.23 1.48 -27.04
N GLY A 224 1.31 2.29 -26.47
CA GLY A 224 0.66 3.41 -27.16
C GLY A 224 -0.61 3.17 -27.99
N SER A 225 -1.09 1.93 -28.19
CA SER A 225 -2.34 1.67 -28.93
C SER A 225 -3.60 1.51 -28.05
N LEU A 226 -3.46 1.26 -26.75
CA LEU A 226 -4.61 1.20 -25.84
C LEU A 226 -5.15 2.59 -25.46
N PRO A 227 -6.44 2.64 -25.04
CA PRO A 227 -7.00 3.81 -24.37
C PRO A 227 -6.18 4.22 -23.14
N LYS A 228 -6.24 5.52 -22.81
CA LYS A 228 -5.65 6.06 -21.58
C LYS A 228 -6.25 5.41 -20.34
N THR A 229 -5.45 5.31 -19.28
CA THR A 229 -5.90 4.84 -17.97
C THR A 229 -7.02 5.71 -17.43
N THR A 230 -8.15 5.10 -17.07
CA THR A 230 -9.31 5.78 -16.49
C THR A 230 -9.32 5.65 -14.96
N PRO A 231 -10.11 6.47 -14.23
CA PRO A 231 -10.35 6.27 -12.80
C PRO A 231 -10.75 4.83 -12.44
N ARG A 232 -11.56 4.18 -13.28
CA ARG A 232 -11.96 2.78 -13.09
C ARG A 232 -10.77 1.83 -13.17
N ASN A 233 -9.84 2.05 -14.11
CA ASN A 233 -8.62 1.25 -14.18
C ASN A 233 -7.76 1.42 -12.91
N VAL A 234 -7.65 2.64 -12.37
CA VAL A 234 -6.94 2.89 -11.11
C VAL A 234 -7.60 2.16 -9.93
N ARG A 235 -8.93 2.22 -9.80
CA ARG A 235 -9.65 1.46 -8.76
C ARG A 235 -9.45 -0.04 -8.89
N MET A 236 -9.50 -0.58 -10.12
CA MET A 236 -9.24 -2.00 -10.34
C MET A 236 -7.82 -2.39 -9.91
N GLN A 237 -6.80 -1.61 -10.30
CA GLN A 237 -5.44 -1.82 -9.83
C GLN A 237 -5.37 -1.80 -8.31
N PHE A 238 -6.06 -0.86 -7.67
CA PHE A 238 -6.14 -0.77 -6.22
C PHE A 238 -6.77 -2.00 -5.59
N PHE A 239 -7.95 -2.47 -6.01
CA PHE A 239 -8.59 -3.67 -5.45
C PHE A 239 -7.88 -4.98 -5.81
N TYR A 240 -7.06 -4.98 -6.86
CA TYR A 240 -6.19 -6.09 -7.22
C TYR A 240 -4.88 -6.10 -6.42
N ALA A 241 -4.37 -4.93 -6.07
CA ALA A 241 -3.17 -4.74 -5.26
C ALA A 241 -3.44 -4.89 -3.76
N VAL A 242 -4.55 -4.29 -3.33
CA VAL A 242 -4.83 -3.99 -1.94
C VAL A 242 -6.31 -4.21 -1.64
N ILE A 243 -6.52 -4.87 -0.52
CA ILE A 243 -7.78 -4.97 0.20
C ILE A 243 -8.04 -3.54 0.77
N ALA A 244 -9.03 -2.80 0.25
CA ALA A 244 -9.19 -1.33 0.14
C ALA A 244 -9.44 -0.37 1.35
N GLU A 245 -8.56 0.60 1.64
CA GLU A 245 -8.57 1.57 2.78
C GLU A 245 -9.91 2.19 3.27
N LYS A 246 -10.71 2.84 2.41
CA LYS A 246 -11.86 3.63 2.91
C LYS A 246 -13.04 2.78 3.36
N PHE A 247 -13.07 1.54 2.89
CA PHE A 247 -13.95 0.48 3.36
C PHE A 247 -13.29 -0.34 4.51
N MET A 248 -12.00 -0.10 4.75
CA MET A 248 -11.13 -0.92 5.57
C MET A 248 -10.70 -0.25 6.87
N THR A 249 -10.96 1.03 7.09
CA THR A 249 -10.97 1.55 8.46
C THR A 249 -12.19 1.08 9.26
N SER A 250 -13.27 0.64 8.58
CA SER A 250 -14.42 -0.04 9.19
C SER A 250 -14.27 -1.55 9.33
N LEU A 251 -13.32 -2.17 8.60
CA LEU A 251 -13.04 -3.61 8.68
C LEU A 251 -11.69 -3.85 9.33
N LYS A 252 -11.48 -5.02 9.95
CA LYS A 252 -10.15 -5.40 10.41
C LYS A 252 -9.33 -5.90 9.23
N TRP A 253 -8.96 -5.01 8.33
CA TRP A 253 -8.35 -5.35 7.05
C TRP A 253 -7.14 -6.26 7.12
N TRP A 254 -6.32 -6.06 8.15
CA TRP A 254 -5.15 -6.85 8.47
C TRP A 254 -5.46 -8.33 8.79
N ASN A 255 -6.75 -8.67 8.95
CA ASN A 255 -7.23 -10.02 9.15
C ASN A 255 -7.75 -10.68 7.86
N LEU A 256 -7.88 -9.93 6.76
CA LEU A 256 -8.36 -10.44 5.48
C LEU A 256 -7.19 -11.02 4.67
N VAL A 257 -7.36 -12.24 4.18
CA VAL A 257 -6.41 -12.91 3.28
C VAL A 257 -7.08 -13.24 1.95
N PRO A 258 -6.34 -13.26 0.82
CA PRO A 258 -6.89 -13.71 -0.45
C PRO A 258 -7.46 -15.13 -0.37
N ASP A 259 -8.67 -15.29 -0.88
CA ASP A 259 -9.34 -16.60 -0.96
C ASP A 259 -10.10 -16.74 -2.28
N SER A 260 -9.43 -17.31 -3.28
CA SER A 260 -10.06 -17.58 -4.56
C SER A 260 -11.09 -18.72 -4.51
N SER A 261 -11.14 -19.54 -3.46
CA SER A 261 -12.14 -20.61 -3.36
C SER A 261 -13.57 -20.08 -3.18
N LEU A 262 -13.72 -18.84 -2.69
CA LEU A 262 -15.02 -18.22 -2.47
C LEU A 262 -15.83 -17.99 -3.75
N VAL A 263 -15.19 -17.77 -4.91
CA VAL A 263 -15.93 -17.61 -6.18
C VAL A 263 -15.89 -18.94 -6.91
N ILE A 264 -16.99 -19.68 -6.82
CA ILE A 264 -17.08 -21.06 -7.34
C ILE A 264 -17.44 -21.13 -8.82
N SER A 265 -18.19 -20.14 -9.32
CA SER A 265 -18.54 -20.04 -10.73
C SER A 265 -18.76 -18.59 -11.17
N GLY A 266 -18.76 -18.33 -12.48
CA GLY A 266 -18.94 -16.98 -13.03
C GLY A 266 -17.71 -16.07 -12.97
N ARG A 267 -16.58 -16.55 -12.40
CA ARG A 267 -15.32 -15.80 -12.34
C ARG A 267 -14.90 -15.30 -13.73
N GLY A 268 -14.56 -14.02 -13.84
CA GLY A 268 -13.96 -13.44 -15.04
C GLY A 268 -12.47 -13.71 -15.16
N GLU A 269 -11.92 -13.35 -16.32
CA GLU A 269 -10.49 -13.44 -16.63
C GLU A 269 -9.93 -12.03 -16.83
N GLY A 270 -8.61 -11.87 -16.68
CA GLY A 270 -7.94 -10.57 -16.79
C GLY A 270 -8.65 -9.47 -15.98
N GLU A 271 -8.93 -8.34 -16.62
CA GLU A 271 -9.63 -7.18 -16.07
C GLU A 271 -11.09 -7.45 -15.62
N ALA A 272 -11.69 -8.58 -15.99
CA ALA A 272 -13.03 -8.96 -15.53
C ALA A 272 -13.01 -9.87 -14.29
N ARG A 273 -11.81 -10.23 -13.79
CA ARG A 273 -11.64 -11.16 -12.67
C ARG A 273 -12.14 -10.57 -11.36
N GLN A 274 -13.04 -11.29 -10.70
CA GLN A 274 -13.40 -11.04 -9.31
C GLN A 274 -12.27 -11.46 -8.38
N VAL A 275 -12.02 -10.66 -7.34
CA VAL A 275 -11.03 -10.95 -6.29
C VAL A 275 -11.76 -11.06 -4.98
N ALA A 276 -11.50 -12.13 -4.23
CA ALA A 276 -12.20 -12.43 -2.98
C ALA A 276 -11.20 -12.58 -1.83
N LEU A 277 -11.61 -12.11 -0.67
CA LEU A 277 -10.78 -11.94 0.52
C LEU A 277 -11.63 -12.39 1.72
N ARG A 278 -11.05 -13.14 2.64
CA ARG A 278 -11.74 -13.70 3.81
C ARG A 278 -10.99 -13.40 5.09
N SER A 279 -11.70 -13.11 6.16
CA SER A 279 -11.10 -12.95 7.49
C SER A 279 -10.59 -14.29 8.01
N ALA A 280 -9.55 -14.29 8.85
CA ALA A 280 -9.01 -15.53 9.42
C ALA A 280 -10.06 -16.35 10.21
N ASP A 281 -11.08 -15.71 10.77
CA ASP A 281 -12.19 -16.37 11.48
C ASP A 281 -13.37 -16.75 10.57
N GLY A 282 -13.30 -16.43 9.27
CA GLY A 282 -14.34 -16.71 8.28
C GLY A 282 -15.64 -15.92 8.44
N LYS A 283 -15.65 -14.88 9.27
CA LYS A 283 -16.85 -14.05 9.56
C LYS A 283 -17.05 -12.88 8.59
N GLU A 284 -15.99 -12.42 7.94
CA GLU A 284 -16.04 -11.30 7.01
C GLU A 284 -15.48 -11.75 5.67
N CYS A 285 -16.16 -11.39 4.58
CA CYS A 285 -15.71 -11.60 3.22
C CYS A 285 -15.93 -10.37 2.37
N LEU A 286 -14.93 -10.06 1.56
CA LEU A 286 -14.97 -9.01 0.56
C LEU A 286 -14.81 -9.65 -0.80
N VAL A 287 -15.70 -9.35 -1.74
CA VAL A 287 -15.55 -9.75 -3.15
C VAL A 287 -15.61 -8.50 -4.02
N PHE A 288 -14.50 -8.18 -4.70
CA PHE A 288 -14.45 -7.14 -5.70
C PHE A 288 -14.98 -7.65 -7.04
N PHE A 289 -15.95 -6.94 -7.60
CA PHE A 289 -16.52 -7.15 -8.92
C PHE A 289 -16.06 -6.01 -9.83
N PRO A 290 -15.13 -6.25 -10.77
CA PRO A 290 -14.66 -5.18 -11.64
C PRO A 290 -15.71 -4.75 -12.67
N ALA A 291 -16.71 -5.59 -12.96
CA ALA A 291 -17.75 -5.33 -13.95
C ALA A 291 -19.08 -5.96 -13.50
N ALA A 292 -20.18 -5.63 -14.18
CA ALA A 292 -21.51 -6.24 -14.02
C ALA A 292 -21.60 -7.70 -14.50
N LYS A 293 -20.71 -8.56 -13.98
CA LYS A 293 -20.72 -9.99 -14.21
C LYS A 293 -21.09 -10.68 -12.90
N ALA A 294 -22.22 -11.37 -12.92
CA ALA A 294 -22.66 -12.18 -11.79
C ALA A 294 -21.64 -13.30 -11.51
N ALA A 295 -21.48 -13.62 -10.23
CA ALA A 295 -20.62 -14.72 -9.79
C ALA A 295 -21.32 -15.48 -8.66
N GLU A 296 -21.07 -16.78 -8.63
CA GLU A 296 -21.60 -17.64 -7.57
C GLU A 296 -20.57 -17.70 -6.44
N ILE A 297 -21.01 -17.34 -5.24
CA ILE A 297 -20.16 -17.22 -4.05
C ILE A 297 -20.46 -18.39 -3.10
N ASP A 298 -19.42 -19.06 -2.60
CA ASP A 298 -19.57 -20.12 -1.61
C ASP A 298 -19.81 -19.55 -0.21
N ILE A 299 -21.08 -19.31 0.06
CA ILE A 299 -21.58 -18.81 1.34
C ILE A 299 -21.49 -19.87 2.45
N LYS A 300 -21.42 -21.18 2.13
CA LYS A 300 -21.43 -22.24 3.17
C LYS A 300 -20.16 -22.28 4.00
N THR A 301 -19.06 -21.83 3.39
CA THR A 301 -17.76 -21.75 4.06
C THR A 301 -17.68 -20.55 5.01
N LEU A 302 -18.66 -19.64 4.95
CA LEU A 302 -18.83 -18.50 5.85
C LEU A 302 -19.74 -18.95 6.99
N SER A 303 -19.31 -18.74 8.24
CA SER A 303 -19.91 -19.25 9.50
C SER A 303 -21.25 -20.02 9.34
N PRO A 304 -21.27 -21.35 9.54
CA PRO A 304 -22.43 -22.19 9.20
C PRO A 304 -23.69 -21.93 10.03
N SER A 305 -23.61 -21.11 11.10
CA SER A 305 -24.69 -20.91 12.08
C SER A 305 -25.41 -19.57 12.03
N ASP A 306 -24.91 -18.59 11.26
CA ASP A 306 -25.38 -17.20 11.35
C ASP A 306 -26.01 -16.70 10.06
N ALA A 307 -27.02 -15.83 10.18
CA ALA A 307 -27.51 -15.10 9.01
C ALA A 307 -26.39 -14.20 8.47
N ILE A 308 -26.15 -14.27 7.16
CA ILE A 308 -25.12 -13.46 6.50
C ILE A 308 -25.76 -12.17 6.01
N THR A 309 -25.25 -11.05 6.47
CA THR A 309 -25.61 -9.72 5.95
C THR A 309 -24.78 -9.46 4.70
N ALA A 310 -25.45 -9.06 3.61
CA ALA A 310 -24.80 -8.71 2.36
C ALA A 310 -24.99 -7.23 2.05
N GLN A 311 -23.91 -6.55 1.69
CA GLN A 311 -23.92 -5.13 1.33
C GLN A 311 -23.07 -4.89 0.10
N TRP A 312 -23.56 -4.06 -0.81
CA TRP A 312 -22.81 -3.57 -1.95
C TRP A 312 -22.24 -2.19 -1.64
N PHE A 313 -20.94 -2.02 -1.82
CA PHE A 313 -20.24 -0.76 -1.72
C PHE A 313 -19.84 -0.29 -3.13
N ASP A 314 -20.24 0.94 -3.45
CA ASP A 314 -19.82 1.65 -4.66
C ASP A 314 -18.51 2.41 -4.37
N PRO A 315 -17.37 1.98 -4.94
CA PRO A 315 -16.08 2.61 -4.68
C PRO A 315 -15.92 4.00 -5.34
N GLN A 316 -16.85 4.40 -6.20
CA GLN A 316 -16.85 5.72 -6.84
C GLN A 316 -17.45 6.79 -5.94
N THR A 317 -18.56 6.44 -5.30
CA THR A 317 -19.37 7.37 -4.51
C THR A 317 -19.22 7.17 -3.01
N GLY A 318 -18.71 6.01 -2.58
CA GLY A 318 -18.71 5.57 -1.20
C GLY A 318 -20.08 5.08 -0.70
N GLN A 319 -21.09 4.99 -1.58
CA GLN A 319 -22.43 4.57 -1.21
C GLN A 319 -22.45 3.08 -0.82
N ILE A 320 -23.23 2.76 0.21
CA ILE A 320 -23.55 1.38 0.60
C ILE A 320 -25.02 1.11 0.29
N ILE A 321 -25.28 -0.03 -0.36
CA ILE A 321 -26.61 -0.56 -0.66
C ILE A 321 -26.77 -1.88 0.09
N ASP A 322 -27.79 -1.98 0.93
CA ASP A 322 -28.12 -3.24 1.60
C ASP A 322 -28.71 -4.24 0.59
N ALA A 323 -28.14 -5.44 0.55
CA ALA A 323 -28.63 -6.56 -0.25
C ALA A 323 -29.45 -7.57 0.58
N GLY A 324 -29.64 -7.28 1.87
CA GLY A 324 -30.40 -8.11 2.80
C GLY A 324 -29.60 -9.29 3.34
N SER A 325 -30.32 -10.28 3.87
CA SER A 325 -29.72 -11.49 4.43
C SER A 325 -29.72 -12.66 3.44
N ILE A 326 -28.58 -13.35 3.34
CA ILE A 326 -28.40 -14.53 2.49
C ILE A 326 -28.43 -15.79 3.37
N SER A 327 -29.04 -16.87 2.87
CA SER A 327 -29.05 -18.18 3.56
C SER A 327 -27.71 -18.90 3.41
N THR A 328 -27.23 -19.52 4.50
CA THR A 328 -25.95 -20.25 4.57
C THR A 328 -25.95 -21.64 3.94
N THR A 329 -27.08 -22.10 3.38
CA THR A 329 -27.25 -23.51 3.02
C THR A 329 -26.88 -23.85 1.58
N THR A 330 -26.78 -22.84 0.70
CA THR A 330 -26.44 -22.97 -0.72
C THR A 330 -25.52 -21.82 -1.14
N PRO A 331 -24.64 -22.04 -2.14
CA PRO A 331 -23.97 -20.92 -2.79
C PRO A 331 -24.99 -19.89 -3.29
N ALA A 332 -24.58 -18.62 -3.34
CA ALA A 332 -25.44 -17.53 -3.76
C ALA A 332 -24.92 -16.94 -5.07
N LEU A 333 -25.80 -16.87 -6.07
CA LEU A 333 -25.54 -16.10 -7.28
C LEU A 333 -25.74 -14.62 -6.99
N LEU A 334 -24.66 -13.84 -7.02
CA LEU A 334 -24.66 -12.42 -6.69
C LEU A 334 -24.31 -11.59 -7.91
N THR A 335 -25.14 -10.57 -8.16
CA THR A 335 -25.04 -9.68 -9.31
C THR A 335 -24.83 -8.25 -8.82
N PRO A 336 -23.79 -7.55 -9.29
CA PRO A 336 -23.57 -6.14 -8.95
C PRO A 336 -24.79 -5.26 -9.32
N PRO A 337 -25.10 -4.21 -8.54
CA PRO A 337 -26.25 -3.33 -8.79
C PRO A 337 -26.19 -2.52 -10.10
N GLY A 338 -25.01 -2.34 -10.70
CA GLY A 338 -24.81 -1.52 -11.90
C GLY A 338 -23.64 -1.99 -12.75
N GLN A 339 -23.42 -1.31 -13.89
CA GLN A 339 -22.45 -1.67 -14.93
C GLN A 339 -20.97 -1.48 -14.53
N ASP A 340 -20.70 -0.64 -13.53
CA ASP A 340 -19.37 -0.33 -13.05
C ASP A 340 -18.80 -1.38 -12.07
N ASP A 341 -17.70 -1.02 -11.41
CA ASP A 341 -17.08 -1.82 -10.36
C ASP A 341 -17.79 -1.68 -9.02
N TRP A 342 -17.89 -2.80 -8.28
CA TRP A 342 -18.58 -2.89 -7.00
C TRP A 342 -17.79 -3.77 -6.04
N VAL A 343 -17.97 -3.52 -4.74
CA VAL A 343 -17.46 -4.39 -3.70
C VAL A 343 -18.63 -5.01 -2.96
N LEU A 344 -18.67 -6.32 -2.89
CA LEU A 344 -19.59 -7.05 -2.03
C LEU A 344 -18.93 -7.28 -0.67
N LEU A 345 -19.61 -6.88 0.39
CA LEU A 345 -19.31 -7.26 1.76
C LEU A 345 -20.31 -8.32 2.24
N LEU A 346 -19.77 -9.39 2.79
CA LEU A 346 -20.53 -10.42 3.50
C LEU A 346 -20.03 -10.46 4.94
N THR A 347 -20.96 -10.34 5.90
CA THR A 347 -20.64 -10.39 7.33
C THR A 347 -21.56 -11.34 8.07
N THR A 348 -20.99 -12.17 8.94
CA THR A 348 -21.72 -13.01 9.89
C THR A 348 -21.65 -12.38 11.28
N LYS A 349 -22.64 -12.68 12.14
CA LYS A 349 -22.61 -12.22 13.55
C LYS A 349 -21.60 -12.98 14.41
#